data_AF-A0A0D6L641-F1
#
_entry.id   AF-A0A0D6L641-F1
#
_cell.length_a   1.000
_cell.length_b   1.000
_cell.length_c   1.000
_cell.angle_alpha   90.00
_cell.angle_beta   90.00
_cell.angle_gamma   90.00
#
_symmetry.space_group_name_H-M   'P 1'
#
loop_
_entity.id
_entity.type
_entity.pdbx_description
1 polymer ?
#
loop_
_entity_poly.entity_id
_entity_poly.type
_entity_poly.pdbx_seq_one_letter_code
_entity_poly.pdbx_strand_id
1 'polypeptide(L)'
;MITELHDWRYSEKEKWMTDLMANANKNRAVVEKMATDHSTPLNYYAAYSPIREFLANNDVLVVNEGANTMDIGRTMMPSTLPRRRLDAGTFGTMGVGQGYALAAALFCRDHSPTTKVLVVQGDSAFGFSAMEIETIA
;
A
#
# COMPACT_ATOMS: atom_id res chain seq x y z
N MET A 1 -28.71 21.89 -11.42
CA MET A 1 -27.51 21.18 -11.90
C MET A 1 -26.49 22.27 -12.22
N ILE A 2 -25.34 22.32 -11.55
CA ILE A 2 -24.30 23.30 -11.89
C ILE A 2 -23.75 22.86 -13.25
N THR A 3 -24.02 23.63 -14.29
CA THR A 3 -23.68 23.28 -15.67
C THR A 3 -22.27 23.69 -16.05
N GLU A 4 -21.66 24.67 -15.37
CA GLU A 4 -20.30 25.13 -15.60
C GLU A 4 -19.65 25.63 -14.30
N LEU A 5 -18.34 25.38 -14.13
CA LEU A 5 -17.57 25.76 -12.93
C LEU A 5 -16.92 27.16 -13.04
N HIS A 6 -17.04 27.87 -14.16
CA HIS A 6 -16.42 29.18 -14.44
C HIS A 6 -14.99 29.31 -13.85
N ASP A 7 -14.69 30.42 -13.15
CA ASP A 7 -13.42 30.69 -12.50
C ASP A 7 -13.33 30.11 -11.08
N TRP A 8 -14.14 29.09 -10.75
CA TRP A 8 -14.10 28.50 -9.42
C TRP A 8 -12.69 27.94 -9.15
N ARG A 9 -12.04 28.51 -8.13
CA ARG A 9 -10.77 28.02 -7.63
C ARG A 9 -11.01 27.41 -6.26
N TYR A 10 -10.53 26.18 -6.12
CA TYR A 10 -10.46 25.54 -4.82
C TYR A 10 -9.52 26.34 -3.91
N SER A 11 -10.01 26.73 -2.72
CA SER A 11 -9.22 27.41 -1.69
C SER A 11 -8.81 26.40 -0.62
N GLU A 12 -7.51 26.20 -0.46
CA GLU A 12 -6.97 25.34 0.61
C GLU A 12 -7.22 25.93 2.02
N LYS A 13 -7.59 27.20 2.09
CA LYS A 13 -7.87 27.92 3.35
C LYS A 13 -9.33 27.82 3.79
N GLU A 14 -10.18 27.14 3.02
CA GLU A 14 -11.55 26.90 3.43
C GLU A 14 -11.61 26.13 4.76
N LYS A 15 -12.61 26.46 5.58
CA LYS A 15 -12.81 25.82 6.89
C LYS A 15 -12.87 24.30 6.76
N TRP A 16 -13.58 23.81 5.75
CA TRP A 16 -13.70 22.37 5.48
C TRP A 16 -12.35 21.69 5.27
N MET A 17 -11.48 22.26 4.42
CA MET A 17 -10.15 21.67 4.19
C MET A 17 -9.28 21.75 5.44
N THR A 18 -9.34 22.87 6.15
CA THR A 18 -8.60 23.05 7.40
C THR A 18 -8.98 21.96 8.41
N ASP A 19 -10.29 21.72 8.60
CA ASP A 19 -10.80 20.68 9.51
C ASP A 19 -10.41 19.27 9.05
N LEU A 20 -10.49 19.00 7.73
CA LEU A 20 -10.09 17.70 7.16
C LEU A 20 -8.60 17.42 7.39
N MET A 21 -7.74 18.39 7.12
CA MET A 21 -6.29 18.27 7.32
C MET A 21 -5.93 18.16 8.80
N ALA A 22 -6.63 18.88 9.68
CA ALA A 22 -6.45 18.73 11.12
C ALA A 22 -6.75 17.30 11.60
N ASN A 23 -7.87 16.72 11.14
CA ASN A 23 -8.22 15.33 11.46
C ASN A 23 -7.23 14.31 10.86
N ALA A 24 -6.81 14.52 9.61
CA ALA A 24 -5.81 13.66 8.97
C ALA A 24 -4.47 13.69 9.72
N ASN A 25 -4.01 14.88 10.14
CA ASN A 25 -2.78 15.03 10.90
C ASN A 25 -2.88 14.40 12.30
N LYS A 26 -4.04 14.49 12.97
CA LYS A 26 -4.28 13.80 14.24
C LYS A 26 -4.14 12.29 14.09
N ASN A 27 -4.75 11.71 13.05
CA ASN A 27 -4.65 10.27 12.78
C ASN A 27 -3.20 9.87 12.42
N ARG A 28 -2.50 10.68 11.61
CA ARG A 28 -1.10 10.46 11.27
C ARG A 28 -0.22 10.43 12.52
N ALA A 29 -0.40 11.37 13.46
CA ALA A 29 0.38 11.40 14.70
C ALA A 29 0.21 10.13 15.55
N VAL A 30 -0.99 9.56 15.59
CA VAL A 30 -1.26 8.28 16.28
C VAL A 30 -0.51 7.13 15.58
N VAL A 31 -0.55 7.08 14.25
CA VAL A 31 0.16 6.07 13.45
C VAL A 31 1.67 6.19 13.62
N GLU A 32 2.24 7.40 13.56
CA GLU A 32 3.68 7.61 13.74
C GLU A 32 4.15 7.16 15.12
N LYS A 33 3.36 7.40 16.18
CA LYS A 33 3.69 6.91 17.52
C LYS A 33 3.83 5.39 17.55
N MET A 34 2.89 4.66 16.93
CA MET A 34 2.96 3.19 16.82
C MET A 34 4.13 2.73 15.94
N ALA A 35 4.41 3.46 14.87
CA ALA A 35 5.49 3.19 13.92
C ALA A 35 6.88 3.34 14.55
N THR A 36 7.03 4.20 15.57
CA THR A 36 8.27 4.39 16.33
C THR A 36 8.42 3.44 17.53
N ASP A 37 7.40 2.66 17.87
CA ASP A 37 7.46 1.69 18.96
C ASP A 37 8.08 0.38 18.49
N HIS A 38 9.39 0.23 18.72
CA HIS A 38 10.17 -0.96 18.37
C HIS A 38 10.27 -1.98 19.52
N SER A 39 9.28 -2.03 20.42
CA SER A 39 9.21 -3.08 21.44
C SER A 39 9.07 -4.48 20.81
N THR A 40 9.58 -5.50 21.51
CA THR A 40 9.53 -6.90 21.06
C THR A 40 8.37 -7.63 21.75
N PRO A 41 7.49 -8.35 21.00
CA PRO A 41 7.47 -8.50 19.54
C PRO A 41 7.01 -7.22 18.82
N LEU A 42 7.56 -6.99 17.62
CA LEU A 42 7.22 -5.81 16.82
C LEU A 42 5.74 -5.77 16.48
N ASN A 43 5.16 -4.56 16.53
CA ASN A 43 3.85 -4.31 15.94
C ASN A 43 3.96 -4.09 14.42
N TYR A 44 2.83 -4.18 13.70
CA TYR A 44 2.78 -4.02 12.24
C TYR A 44 3.29 -2.66 11.75
N TYR A 45 2.98 -1.57 12.46
CA TYR A 45 3.36 -0.23 12.06
C TYR A 45 4.89 -0.07 12.10
N ALA A 46 5.51 -0.53 13.18
CA ALA A 46 6.96 -0.58 13.31
C ALA A 46 7.61 -1.47 12.24
N ALA A 47 7.06 -2.66 12.00
CA ALA A 47 7.56 -3.58 10.98
C ALA A 47 7.47 -2.99 9.56
N TYR A 48 6.48 -2.14 9.28
CA TYR A 48 6.30 -1.50 7.98
C TYR A 48 7.02 -0.16 7.81
N SER A 49 7.56 0.44 8.88
CA SER A 49 8.32 1.69 8.80
C SER A 49 9.47 1.63 7.77
N PRO A 50 10.34 0.60 7.76
CA PRO A 50 11.42 0.51 6.76
C PRO A 50 10.89 0.27 5.34
N ILE A 51 9.77 -0.47 5.20
CA ILE A 51 9.14 -0.71 3.90
C ILE A 51 8.60 0.61 3.34
N ARG A 52 7.93 1.41 4.17
CA ARG A 52 7.41 2.74 3.80
C ARG A 52 8.51 3.66 3.30
N GLU A 53 9.66 3.67 3.97
CA GLU A 53 10.84 4.45 3.55
C GLU A 53 11.40 3.96 2.21
N PHE A 54 11.47 2.64 2.00
CA PHE A 54 11.87 2.08 0.72
C PHE A 54 10.94 2.51 -0.42
N LEU A 55 9.62 2.44 -0.22
CA LEU A 55 8.62 2.85 -1.21
C LEU A 55 8.69 4.35 -1.56
N ALA A 56 9.05 5.20 -0.60
CA ALA A 56 9.18 6.64 -0.86
C ALA A 56 10.31 6.98 -1.84
N ASN A 57 11.33 6.11 -1.93
CA ASN A 57 12.55 6.34 -2.71
C ASN A 57 12.64 5.47 -3.97
N ASN A 58 11.64 4.64 -4.25
CA ASN A 58 11.67 3.67 -5.34
C ASN A 58 10.31 3.62 -6.07
N ASP A 59 10.34 3.34 -7.37
CA ASP A 59 9.13 2.94 -8.10
C ASP A 59 8.84 1.46 -7.85
N VAL A 60 7.74 1.19 -7.14
CA VAL A 60 7.43 -0.16 -6.64
C VAL A 60 5.98 -0.49 -6.91
N LEU A 61 5.72 -1.67 -7.45
CA LEU A 61 4.41 -2.31 -7.50
C LEU A 61 4.27 -3.22 -6.28
N VAL A 62 3.34 -2.89 -5.40
CA VAL A 62 3.08 -3.63 -4.16
C VAL A 62 1.98 -4.67 -4.40
N VAL A 63 2.28 -5.93 -4.11
CA VAL A 63 1.31 -7.00 -3.99
C VAL A 63 1.10 -7.27 -2.50
N ASN A 64 -0.14 -7.18 -2.01
CA ASN A 64 -0.41 -7.26 -0.58
C ASN A 64 -1.71 -8.01 -0.25
N GLU A 65 -1.63 -9.05 0.58
CA GLU A 65 -2.79 -9.83 1.02
C GLU A 65 -2.67 -10.30 2.48
N GLY A 66 -3.78 -10.75 3.05
CA GLY A 66 -3.96 -11.07 4.47
C GLY A 66 -5.06 -10.23 5.12
N ALA A 67 -5.20 -10.32 6.43
CA ALA A 67 -6.10 -9.47 7.22
C ALA A 67 -5.34 -8.23 7.72
N ASN A 68 -4.81 -8.26 8.95
CA ASN A 68 -4.01 -7.18 9.52
C ASN A 68 -2.86 -6.73 8.60
N THR A 69 -2.20 -7.68 7.94
CA THR A 69 -1.14 -7.42 6.95
C THR A 69 -1.61 -6.54 5.79
N MET A 70 -2.83 -6.76 5.31
CA MET A 70 -3.38 -6.00 4.18
C MET A 70 -3.97 -4.67 4.63
N ASP A 71 -4.75 -4.65 5.72
CA ASP A 71 -5.45 -3.45 6.16
C ASP A 71 -4.49 -2.38 6.68
N ILE A 72 -3.54 -2.78 7.54
CA ILE A 72 -2.48 -1.87 8.01
C ILE A 72 -1.51 -1.58 6.87
N GLY A 73 -1.20 -2.59 6.04
CA GLY A 73 -0.35 -2.44 4.87
C GLY A 73 -0.86 -1.39 3.89
N ARG A 74 -2.16 -1.32 3.63
CA ARG A 74 -2.79 -0.31 2.75
C ARG A 74 -2.57 1.12 3.24
N THR A 75 -2.43 1.32 4.55
CA THR A 75 -2.20 2.64 5.15
C THR A 75 -0.71 2.97 5.24
N MET A 76 0.13 1.96 5.56
CA MET A 76 1.57 2.15 5.75
C MET A 76 2.39 2.09 4.46
N MET A 77 1.86 1.48 3.40
CA MET A 77 2.50 1.34 2.09
C MET A 77 1.72 2.09 1.00
N PRO A 78 1.82 3.44 0.95
CA PRO A 78 1.07 4.24 -0.01
C PRO A 78 1.56 4.01 -1.44
N SER A 79 0.63 3.98 -2.40
CA SER A 79 0.96 3.98 -3.82
C SER A 79 1.17 5.41 -4.31
N THR A 80 2.39 5.74 -4.71
CA THR A 80 2.76 7.08 -5.21
C THR A 80 2.45 7.26 -6.70
N LEU A 81 2.33 6.16 -7.46
CA LEU A 81 2.02 6.14 -8.88
C LEU A 81 0.78 5.26 -9.16
N PRO A 82 0.03 5.55 -10.24
CA PRO A 82 -1.14 4.75 -10.60
C PRO A 82 -0.76 3.31 -10.95
N ARG A 83 -1.67 2.36 -10.68
CA ARG A 83 -1.51 0.92 -10.99
C ARG A 83 -0.28 0.27 -10.31
N ARG A 84 0.12 0.77 -9.14
CA ARG A 84 1.22 0.23 -8.32
C ARG A 84 0.76 -0.61 -7.13
N ARG A 85 -0.50 -1.06 -7.13
CA ARG A 85 -1.03 -1.90 -6.06
C ARG A 85 -1.94 -2.99 -6.61
N LEU A 86 -1.70 -4.21 -6.17
CA LEU A 86 -2.57 -5.36 -6.34
C LEU A 86 -2.82 -5.97 -4.95
N ASP A 87 -4.08 -6.19 -4.59
CA ASP A 87 -4.44 -6.82 -3.31
C ASP A 87 -5.61 -7.79 -3.48
N ALA A 88 -6.15 -8.29 -2.37
CA ALA A 88 -7.22 -9.30 -2.35
C ALA A 88 -8.51 -8.87 -3.09
N GLY A 89 -8.64 -7.58 -3.43
CA GLY A 89 -9.72 -7.06 -4.26
C GLY A 89 -11.11 -7.21 -3.61
N THR A 90 -12.14 -7.14 -4.45
CA THR A 90 -13.54 -7.09 -4.00
C THR A 90 -14.00 -8.34 -3.24
N PHE A 91 -13.45 -9.51 -3.58
CA PHE A 91 -13.81 -10.77 -2.91
C PHE A 91 -12.98 -11.07 -1.68
N GLY A 92 -11.97 -10.25 -1.36
CA GLY A 92 -11.08 -10.52 -0.25
C GLY A 92 -10.38 -11.88 -0.39
N THR A 93 -10.01 -12.26 -1.61
CA THR A 93 -9.46 -13.59 -1.92
C THR A 93 -8.03 -13.70 -1.38
N MET A 94 -7.77 -14.72 -0.56
CA MET A 94 -6.43 -15.09 -0.12
C MET A 94 -5.82 -16.13 -1.07
N GLY A 95 -4.55 -15.96 -1.41
CA GLY A 95 -3.81 -16.84 -2.34
C GLY A 95 -3.61 -16.25 -3.72
N VAL A 96 -3.99 -14.99 -3.94
CA VAL A 96 -3.75 -14.33 -5.24
C VAL A 96 -2.31 -13.81 -5.34
N GLY A 97 -1.59 -13.72 -4.23
CA GLY A 97 -0.40 -12.87 -4.19
C GLY A 97 0.81 -13.37 -4.97
N GLN A 98 1.17 -14.66 -4.97
CA GLN A 98 2.30 -15.11 -5.79
C GLN A 98 1.98 -15.08 -7.28
N GLY A 99 0.75 -15.43 -7.67
CA GLY A 99 0.30 -15.30 -9.06
C GLY A 99 0.32 -13.84 -9.54
N TYR A 100 -0.15 -12.90 -8.70
CA TYR A 100 -0.03 -11.47 -8.98
C TYR A 100 1.41 -10.99 -9.04
N ALA A 101 2.30 -11.51 -8.18
CA ALA A 101 3.71 -11.16 -8.19
C ALA A 101 4.38 -11.58 -9.51
N LEU A 102 4.13 -12.79 -9.99
CA LEU A 102 4.65 -13.29 -11.26
C LEU A 102 4.15 -12.45 -12.44
N ALA A 103 2.83 -12.20 -12.51
CA ALA A 103 2.25 -11.38 -13.57
C ALA A 103 2.80 -9.93 -13.54
N ALA A 104 2.92 -9.34 -12.36
CA ALA A 104 3.52 -8.02 -12.18
C ALA A 104 4.99 -8.00 -12.63
N ALA A 105 5.77 -9.04 -12.32
CA ALA A 105 7.17 -9.14 -12.70
C ALA A 105 7.33 -9.21 -14.22
N LEU A 106 6.54 -10.04 -14.90
CA LEU A 106 6.52 -10.13 -16.37
C LEU A 106 6.15 -8.79 -17.00
N PHE A 107 5.11 -8.12 -16.50
CA PHE A 107 4.73 -6.80 -16.98
C PHE A 107 5.85 -5.77 -16.77
N CYS A 108 6.47 -5.75 -15.60
CA CYS A 108 7.54 -4.79 -15.30
C CYS A 108 8.77 -5.06 -16.18
N ARG A 109 9.15 -6.33 -16.40
CA ARG A 109 10.23 -6.70 -17.33
C ARG A 109 10.04 -6.07 -18.71
N ASP A 110 8.82 -6.14 -19.26
CA ASP A 110 8.57 -5.75 -20.65
C ASP A 110 8.15 -4.28 -20.83
N HIS A 111 7.51 -3.67 -19.83
CA HIS A 111 6.87 -2.36 -19.96
C HIS A 111 7.29 -1.33 -18.91
N SER A 112 7.89 -1.75 -17.80
CA SER A 112 8.23 -0.88 -16.67
C SER A 112 9.50 -1.35 -15.96
N PRO A 113 10.65 -1.45 -16.67
CA PRO A 113 11.82 -2.23 -16.23
C PRO A 113 12.53 -1.67 -14.99
N THR A 114 12.27 -0.40 -14.65
CA THR A 114 12.78 0.23 -13.42
C THR A 114 11.90 -0.05 -12.19
N THR A 115 10.70 -0.57 -12.38
CA THR A 115 9.75 -0.86 -11.30
C THR A 115 10.10 -2.17 -10.62
N LYS A 116 10.19 -2.14 -9.29
CA LYS A 116 10.37 -3.34 -8.46
C LYS A 116 9.02 -3.91 -8.06
N VAL A 117 8.93 -5.24 -7.96
CA VAL A 117 7.75 -5.91 -7.39
C VAL A 117 8.04 -6.24 -5.93
N LEU A 118 7.20 -5.76 -5.01
CA LEU A 118 7.29 -6.04 -3.58
C LEU A 118 6.05 -6.83 -3.15
N VAL A 119 6.24 -8.00 -2.56
CA VAL A 119 5.16 -8.87 -2.08
C VAL A 119 5.15 -8.88 -0.55
N VAL A 120 4.04 -8.44 0.05
CA VAL A 120 3.86 -8.40 1.52
C VAL A 120 2.62 -9.19 1.91
N GLN A 121 2.82 -10.33 2.59
CA GLN A 121 1.76 -11.29 2.84
C GLN A 121 1.57 -11.59 4.33
N GLY A 122 0.32 -11.81 4.74
CA GLY A 122 0.04 -12.57 5.94
C GLY A 122 0.48 -14.02 5.75
N ASP A 123 0.97 -14.63 6.82
CA ASP A 123 1.40 -16.03 6.87
C ASP A 123 0.31 -17.01 6.40
N SER A 124 -0.92 -16.82 6.85
CA SER A 124 -2.05 -17.65 6.42
C SER A 124 -2.37 -17.45 4.93
N ALA A 125 -2.30 -16.22 4.41
CA ALA A 125 -2.58 -15.94 3.01
C ALA A 125 -1.50 -16.51 2.09
N PHE A 126 -0.23 -16.39 2.50
CA PHE A 126 0.92 -17.00 1.80
C PHE A 126 0.71 -18.50 1.58
N GLY A 127 0.20 -19.22 2.57
CA GLY A 127 -0.03 -20.67 2.48
C GLY A 127 -0.90 -21.12 1.30
N PHE A 128 -1.78 -20.27 0.77
CA PHE A 128 -2.65 -20.61 -0.37
C PHE A 128 -1.89 -20.63 -1.71
N SER A 129 -0.77 -19.93 -1.84
CA SER A 129 0.02 -19.87 -3.08
C SER A 129 1.53 -20.08 -2.87
N ALA A 130 1.93 -20.59 -1.70
CA ALA A 130 3.33 -20.74 -1.30
C ALA A 130 4.17 -21.57 -2.28
N MET A 131 3.57 -22.57 -2.92
CA MET A 131 4.29 -23.45 -3.87
C MET A 131 4.73 -22.72 -5.14
N GLU A 132 4.08 -21.61 -5.50
CA GLU A 132 4.45 -20.79 -6.66
C GLU A 132 5.81 -20.09 -6.49
N ILE A 133 6.40 -20.11 -5.29
CA ILE A 133 7.78 -19.68 -5.09
C ILE A 133 8.75 -20.49 -5.96
N GLU A 134 8.46 -21.77 -6.23
CA GLU A 134 9.25 -22.58 -7.17
C GLU A 134 9.19 -22.01 -8.60
N THR A 135 8.01 -21.57 -9.02
CA THR A 135 7.80 -20.99 -10.36
C THR A 135 8.43 -19.59 -10.49
N ILE A 136 8.61 -18.87 -9.38
CA ILE A 136 9.25 -17.55 -9.34
C ILE A 136 10.80 -17.66 -9.38
N ALA A 137 11.38 -18.75 -8.89
CA ALA A 137 12.83 -18.93 -8.71
C ALA A 137 13.60 -19.08 -10.04
#